data_AF-A0A1S6LMY6-F1
#
_entry.id   AF-A0A1S6LMY6-F1
#
_cell.length_a   1.000
_cell.length_b   1.000
_cell.length_c   1.000
_cell.angle_alpha   90.00
_cell.angle_beta   90.00
_cell.angle_gamma   90.00
#
_symmetry.space_group_name_H-M   'P 1'
#
loop_
_entity.id
_entity.type
_entity.pdbx_description
1 polymer ?
#
loop_
_entity_poly.entity_id
_entity_poly.type
_entity_poly.pdbx_seq_one_letter_code
_entity_poly.pdbx_strand_id
1 'polypeptide(L)'
;TYARNVLAWQAQSLLLAYPDDQLADRLTLALKVAATQPKTVGSPLVRFAEHAERTLLPELAADYVATFDHRKRCCLFLTYYAHGDTRKRGTALLSLKQTYAQAGWRVTDDELPDHLAVVLELSLIHI
;
A
#
# COMPACT_ATOMS: atom_id res chain seq x y z
N THR A 1 -8.14 -19.81 -4.68
CA THR A 1 -6.69 -19.48 -4.59
C THR A 1 -6.41 -18.04 -4.97
N TYR A 2 -6.96 -17.53 -6.09
CA TYR A 2 -6.78 -16.13 -6.52
C TYR A 2 -7.29 -15.10 -5.50
N ALA A 3 -8.53 -15.23 -5.03
CA ALA A 3 -9.12 -14.30 -4.05
C ALA A 3 -8.33 -14.20 -2.73
N ARG A 4 -7.71 -15.30 -2.26
CA ARG A 4 -6.84 -15.29 -1.07
C ARG A 4 -5.60 -14.42 -1.30
N ASN A 5 -4.97 -14.53 -2.46
CA ASN A 5 -3.77 -13.77 -2.76
C ASN A 5 -4.08 -12.28 -2.90
N VAL A 6 -5.23 -11.94 -3.49
CA VAL A 6 -5.72 -10.55 -3.58
C VAL A 6 -5.91 -9.93 -2.19
N LEU A 7 -6.55 -10.64 -1.25
CA LEU A 7 -6.70 -10.18 0.13
C LEU A 7 -5.35 -9.98 0.84
N ALA A 8 -4.38 -10.85 0.59
CA ALA A 8 -3.05 -10.71 1.16
C ALA A 8 -2.33 -9.46 0.63
N TRP A 9 -2.43 -9.17 -0.66
CA TRP A 9 -1.87 -7.94 -1.25
C TRP A 9 -2.56 -6.68 -0.72
N GLN A 10 -3.87 -6.73 -0.53
CA GLN A 10 -4.63 -5.62 0.06
C GLN A 10 -4.26 -5.37 1.52
N ALA A 11 -4.10 -6.43 2.32
CA ALA A 11 -3.59 -6.30 3.69
C ALA A 11 -2.18 -5.71 3.71
N GLN A 12 -1.29 -6.15 2.81
CA GLN A 12 0.05 -5.57 2.67
C GLN A 12 0.00 -4.09 2.29
N SER A 13 -0.90 -3.68 1.38
CA SER A 13 -1.13 -2.27 1.04
C SER A 13 -1.43 -1.43 2.26
N LEU A 14 -2.39 -1.91 3.07
CA LEU A 14 -2.91 -1.17 4.21
C LEU A 14 -1.84 -0.97 5.26
N LEU A 15 -0.97 -1.97 5.43
CA LEU A 15 0.17 -1.90 6.36
C LEU A 15 1.32 -1.02 5.85
N LEU A 16 1.30 -0.64 4.57
CA LEU A 16 2.25 0.31 3.97
C LEU A 16 1.71 1.75 3.95
N ALA A 17 0.51 1.99 4.48
CA ALA A 17 0.05 3.36 4.72
C ALA A 17 0.79 3.98 5.90
N TYR A 18 0.87 5.32 5.92
CA TYR A 18 1.48 6.05 7.03
C TYR A 18 0.80 5.66 8.36
N PRO A 19 1.58 5.37 9.42
CA PRO A 19 1.03 4.99 10.71
C PRO A 19 0.38 6.21 11.38
N ASP A 20 -0.94 6.20 11.40
CA ASP A 20 -1.81 7.22 11.97
C ASP A 20 -2.76 6.59 13.01
N ASP A 21 -3.79 7.33 13.40
CA ASP A 21 -4.83 6.89 14.33
C ASP A 21 -5.62 5.66 13.83
N GLN A 22 -5.59 5.37 12.53
CA GLN A 22 -6.26 4.22 11.91
C GLN A 22 -5.39 2.96 11.92
N LEU A 23 -4.14 3.03 12.41
CA LEU A 23 -3.21 1.90 12.42
C LEU A 23 -3.81 0.66 13.10
N ALA A 24 -4.46 0.81 14.25
CA ALA A 24 -5.03 -0.30 15.00
C ALA A 24 -6.10 -1.09 14.21
N ASP A 25 -6.94 -0.39 13.46
CA ASP A 25 -7.97 -1.00 12.63
C ASP A 25 -7.35 -1.75 11.43
N ARG A 26 -6.30 -1.16 10.83
CA ARG A 26 -5.53 -1.79 9.75
C ARG A 26 -4.82 -3.06 10.23
N LEU A 27 -4.20 -3.04 11.42
CA LEU A 27 -3.58 -4.22 12.04
C LEU A 27 -4.60 -5.33 12.28
N THR A 28 -5.76 -4.98 12.84
CA THR A 28 -6.86 -5.93 13.09
C THR A 28 -7.31 -6.61 11.79
N LEU A 29 -7.47 -5.85 10.71
CA LEU A 29 -7.87 -6.40 9.41
C LEU A 29 -6.76 -7.29 8.82
N ALA A 30 -5.50 -6.87 8.91
CA ALA A 30 -4.37 -7.64 8.42
C ALA A 30 -4.22 -8.99 9.15
N LEU A 31 -4.46 -9.04 10.47
CA LEU A 31 -4.46 -10.27 11.25
C LEU A 31 -5.58 -11.23 10.83
N LYS A 32 -6.79 -10.72 10.56
CA LYS A 32 -7.90 -11.52 10.02
C LYS A 32 -7.54 -12.13 8.67
N VAL A 33 -6.94 -11.34 7.78
CA VAL A 33 -6.49 -11.83 6.48
C VAL A 33 -5.39 -12.89 6.68
N ALA A 34 -4.38 -12.62 7.50
CA ALA A 34 -3.26 -13.52 7.74
C ALA A 34 -3.69 -14.91 8.21
N ALA A 35 -4.73 -15.00 9.04
CA ALA A 35 -5.29 -16.27 9.52
C ALA A 35 -5.88 -17.15 8.39
N THR A 36 -6.25 -16.55 7.27
CA THR A 36 -6.79 -17.27 6.09
C THR A 36 -5.72 -17.69 5.08
N GLN A 37 -4.47 -17.23 5.26
CA GLN A 37 -3.38 -17.43 4.30
C GLN A 37 -2.47 -18.61 4.66
N PRO A 38 -1.77 -19.18 3.66
CA PRO A 38 -0.64 -20.06 3.95
C PRO A 38 0.40 -19.36 4.83
N LYS A 39 1.11 -20.12 5.68
CA LYS A 39 2.10 -19.58 6.62
C LYS A 39 3.17 -18.72 5.95
N THR A 40 3.56 -19.05 4.71
CA THR A 40 4.53 -18.27 3.92
C THR A 40 4.10 -16.82 3.68
N VAL A 41 2.78 -16.55 3.67
CA VAL A 41 2.19 -15.22 3.46
C VAL A 41 1.67 -14.63 4.77
N GLY A 42 1.00 -15.44 5.59
CA GLY A 42 0.39 -14.97 6.85
C GLY A 42 1.40 -14.66 7.95
N SER A 43 2.46 -15.47 8.12
CA SER A 43 3.43 -15.27 9.21
C SER A 43 4.19 -13.92 9.14
N PRO A 44 4.62 -13.42 7.97
CA PRO A 44 5.16 -12.07 7.87
C PRO A 44 4.20 -10.96 8.34
N LEU A 45 2.90 -11.08 8.00
CA LEU A 45 1.89 -10.10 8.42
C LEU A 45 1.67 -10.10 9.93
N VAL A 46 1.60 -11.29 10.53
CA VAL A 46 1.48 -11.44 11.99
C VAL A 46 2.68 -10.81 12.69
N ARG A 47 3.91 -11.12 12.25
CA ARG A 47 5.12 -10.54 12.86
C ARG A 47 5.17 -9.02 12.77
N PHE A 48 4.74 -8.46 11.63
CA PHE A 48 4.67 -7.01 11.49
C PHE A 48 3.62 -6.42 12.44
N ALA A 49 2.44 -7.02 12.53
CA ALA A 49 1.39 -6.56 13.44
C ALA A 49 1.84 -6.60 14.91
N GLU A 50 2.45 -7.69 15.35
CA GLU A 50 3.01 -7.81 16.71
C GLU A 50 4.10 -6.77 17.00
N HIS A 51 4.93 -6.46 16.00
CA HIS A 51 5.91 -5.38 16.11
C HIS A 51 5.24 -4.02 16.23
N ALA A 52 4.26 -3.74 15.36
CA ALA A 52 3.57 -2.45 15.32
C ALA A 52 2.75 -2.19 16.61
N GLU A 53 2.10 -3.22 17.17
CA GLU A 53 1.36 -3.10 18.45
C GLU A 53 2.27 -2.79 19.65
N ARG A 54 3.56 -3.13 19.56
CA ARG A 54 4.54 -2.93 20.63
C ARG A 54 5.39 -1.67 20.47
N THR A 55 5.25 -0.95 19.37
CA THR A 55 6.02 0.25 19.06
C THR A 55 5.13 1.48 19.22
N LEU A 56 5.67 2.56 19.77
CA LEU A 56 4.88 3.79 19.92
C LEU A 56 4.60 4.40 18.55
N LEU A 57 3.40 4.95 18.35
CA LEU A 57 2.99 5.52 17.07
C LEU A 57 3.99 6.56 16.49
N PRO A 58 4.56 7.50 17.29
CA PRO A 58 5.56 8.43 16.79
C PRO A 58 6.87 7.77 16.33
N GLU A 59 7.27 6.67 16.97
CA GLU A 59 8.47 5.90 16.60
C GLU A 59 8.24 5.17 15.27
N LEU A 60 7.08 4.52 15.13
CA LEU A 60 6.61 3.90 13.87
C LEU A 60 6.57 4.91 12.72
N ALA A 61 6.07 6.12 12.98
CA ALA A 61 6.04 7.21 12.00
C ALA A 61 7.46 7.65 11.60
N ALA A 62 8.37 7.77 12.55
CA ALA A 62 9.76 8.10 12.28
C ALA A 62 10.45 7.00 11.45
N ASP A 63 10.22 5.73 11.79
CA ASP A 63 10.74 4.57 11.05
C ASP A 63 10.17 4.51 9.63
N TYR A 64 8.88 4.83 9.46
CA TYR A 64 8.22 4.94 8.17
C TYR A 64 8.91 5.99 7.29
N VAL A 65 9.08 7.22 7.78
CA VAL A 65 9.73 8.31 7.04
C VAL A 65 11.19 7.96 6.71
N ALA A 66 11.94 7.40 7.66
CA ALA A 66 13.32 6.97 7.45
C ALA A 66 13.45 5.86 6.40
N THR A 67 12.43 5.00 6.29
CA THR A 67 12.40 3.87 5.36
C THR A 67 11.92 4.29 3.97
N PHE A 68 10.81 5.02 3.88
CA PHE A 68 10.07 5.26 2.63
C PHE A 68 10.31 6.65 2.02
N ASP A 69 10.48 7.70 2.83
CA ASP A 69 10.64 9.08 2.33
C ASP A 69 12.09 9.45 2.10
N HIS A 70 13.00 9.01 2.98
CA HIS A 70 14.41 9.42 2.91
C HIS A 70 15.20 8.63 1.85
N ARG A 71 14.69 7.51 1.34
CA ARG A 71 15.39 6.66 0.37
C ARG A 71 14.56 6.47 -0.91
N LYS A 72 15.06 7.04 -2.03
CA LYS A 72 14.53 6.83 -3.40
C LYS A 72 14.36 5.37 -3.83
N ARG A 73 14.95 4.41 -3.12
CA ARG A 73 14.83 2.95 -3.36
C ARG A 73 13.58 2.32 -2.72
N CYS A 74 12.80 3.06 -1.94
CA CYS A 74 11.64 2.56 -1.19
C CYS A 74 10.34 3.36 -1.44
N CYS A 75 10.31 4.33 -2.37
CA CYS A 75 9.14 5.20 -2.50
C CYS A 75 7.89 4.43 -2.95
N LEU A 76 6.73 4.72 -2.37
CA LEU A 76 5.45 4.03 -2.69
C LEU A 76 4.86 4.40 -4.06
N PHE A 77 5.58 5.16 -4.87
CA PHE A 77 5.19 5.56 -6.22
C PHE A 77 5.70 4.54 -7.24
N LEU A 78 4.81 3.64 -7.67
CA LEU A 78 5.16 2.51 -8.53
C LEU A 78 5.79 2.95 -9.87
N THR A 79 5.37 4.08 -10.44
CA THR A 79 5.95 4.56 -11.71
C THR A 79 7.34 5.17 -11.54
N TYR A 80 7.72 5.56 -10.32
CA TYR A 80 9.07 6.07 -10.03
C TYR A 80 10.13 4.97 -10.16
N TYR A 81 9.83 3.73 -9.80
CA TYR A 81 10.76 2.61 -10.00
C TYR A 81 11.00 2.29 -11.48
N ALA A 82 9.98 2.44 -12.32
CA ALA A 82 10.08 2.18 -13.75
C ALA A 82 10.72 3.32 -14.53
N HIS A 83 10.50 4.58 -14.12
CA HIS A 83 10.80 5.75 -14.94
C HIS A 83 11.55 6.87 -14.23
N GLY A 84 11.76 6.81 -12.91
CA GLY A 84 12.37 7.88 -12.13
C GLY A 84 11.66 9.22 -12.34
N ASP A 85 12.38 10.33 -12.16
CA ASP A 85 11.84 11.68 -12.44
C ASP A 85 12.07 12.08 -13.91
N THR A 86 11.42 11.36 -14.83
CA THR A 86 11.56 11.60 -16.28
C THR A 86 10.22 11.89 -16.93
N ARG A 87 10.26 12.45 -18.14
CA ARG A 87 9.06 12.71 -18.96
C ARG A 87 8.19 11.46 -19.16
N LYS A 88 8.80 10.27 -19.14
CA LYS A 88 8.11 8.97 -19.25
C LYS A 88 7.23 8.68 -18.03
N ARG A 89 7.61 9.17 -16.85
CA ARG A 89 6.79 9.07 -15.63
C ARG A 89 5.48 9.85 -15.78
N GLY A 90 5.56 11.07 -16.32
CA GLY A 90 4.35 11.88 -16.60
C GLY A 90 3.34 11.15 -17.50
N THR A 91 3.83 10.44 -18.52
CA THR A 91 2.97 9.63 -19.41
C THR A 91 2.35 8.43 -18.69
N ALA A 92 3.13 7.75 -17.83
CA ALA A 92 2.63 6.62 -17.04
C ALA A 92 1.55 7.06 -16.02
N LEU A 93 1.75 8.19 -15.33
CA LEU A 93 0.77 8.77 -14.42
C LEU A 93 -0.54 9.13 -15.14
N LEU A 94 -0.45 9.70 -16.35
CA LEU A 94 -1.63 10.03 -17.15
C LEU A 94 -2.40 8.77 -17.58
N SER A 95 -1.68 7.73 -18.00
CA SER A 95 -2.28 6.43 -18.34
C SER A 95 -3.00 5.81 -17.13
N LEU A 96 -2.42 5.89 -15.94
CA LEU A 96 -3.04 5.41 -14.70
C LEU A 96 -4.32 6.19 -14.35
N LYS A 97 -4.30 7.54 -14.44
CA LYS A 97 -5.52 8.37 -14.25
C LYS A 97 -6.62 7.97 -15.24
N GLN A 98 -6.26 7.66 -16.49
CA GLN A 98 -7.24 7.22 -17.51
C GLN A 98 -7.83 5.84 -17.18
N THR A 99 -7.02 4.89 -16.73
CA THR A 99 -7.51 3.57 -16.28
C THR A 99 -8.47 3.70 -15.10
N TYR A 100 -8.18 4.57 -14.14
CA TYR A 100 -9.08 4.83 -13.01
C TYR A 100 -10.40 5.46 -13.44
N ALA A 101 -10.35 6.45 -14.35
CA ALA A 101 -11.56 7.07 -14.89
C ALA A 101 -12.43 6.07 -15.66
N GLN A 102 -11.82 5.13 -16.40
CA GLN A 102 -12.54 4.05 -17.08
C GLN A 102 -13.21 3.07 -16.11
N ALA A 103 -12.63 2.89 -14.91
CA ALA A 103 -13.22 2.12 -13.81
C ALA A 103 -14.26 2.91 -12.99
N GLY A 104 -14.59 4.14 -13.39
CA GLY A 104 -15.56 5.00 -12.69
C GLY A 104 -15.01 5.73 -11.47
N TRP A 105 -13.70 5.70 -11.25
CA TRP A 105 -13.04 6.30 -10.09
C TRP A 105 -12.32 7.60 -10.45
N ARG A 106 -12.48 8.63 -9.62
CA ARG A 106 -11.77 9.91 -9.74
C ARG A 106 -10.78 10.03 -8.60
N VAL A 107 -9.51 9.81 -8.90
CA VAL A 107 -8.42 10.15 -7.98
C VAL A 107 -8.39 11.68 -7.86
N THR A 108 -8.46 12.18 -6.62
CA THR A 108 -8.33 13.60 -6.29
C THR A 108 -6.96 14.11 -6.74
N ASP A 109 -6.87 15.39 -7.12
CA ASP A 109 -5.60 15.93 -7.64
C ASP A 109 -4.48 16.01 -6.58
N ASP A 110 -4.82 15.80 -5.31
CA ASP A 110 -3.90 15.81 -4.17
C ASP A 110 -3.11 14.50 -4.01
N GLU A 111 -3.54 13.41 -4.65
CA GLU A 111 -2.85 12.11 -4.58
C GLU A 111 -2.37 11.64 -5.95
N LEU A 112 -1.12 11.17 -6.02
CA LEU A 112 -0.60 10.62 -7.26
C LEU A 112 -1.21 9.24 -7.53
N PRO A 113 -1.65 8.98 -8.76
CA PRO A 113 -2.38 7.77 -9.12
C PRO A 113 -1.52 6.50 -9.01
N ASP A 114 -0.20 6.62 -9.00
CA ASP A 114 0.74 5.50 -8.87
C ASP A 114 1.19 5.22 -7.44
N HIS A 115 0.63 5.95 -6.46
CA HIS A 115 0.81 5.61 -5.08
C HIS A 115 0.24 4.21 -4.81
N LEU A 116 1.00 3.37 -4.14
CA LEU A 116 0.68 1.96 -3.92
C LEU A 116 -0.70 1.76 -3.28
N ALA A 117 -1.10 2.65 -2.35
CA ALA A 117 -2.43 2.63 -1.75
C ALA A 117 -3.56 2.86 -2.78
N VAL A 118 -3.39 3.82 -3.69
CA VAL A 118 -4.36 4.16 -4.74
C VAL A 118 -4.50 3.00 -5.75
N VAL A 119 -3.37 2.37 -6.13
CA VAL A 119 -3.39 1.21 -7.02
C VAL A 119 -4.09 0.01 -6.38
N LEU A 120 -3.90 -0.20 -5.08
CA LEU A 120 -4.50 -1.32 -4.36
C LEU A 120 -5.99 -1.08 -4.08
N GLU A 121 -6.43 0.17 -3.96
CA GLU A 121 -7.85 0.53 -3.92
C GLU A 121 -8.58 0.21 -5.23
N LEU A 122 -7.94 0.38 -6.39
CA LEU A 122 -8.51 -0.04 -7.67
C LEU A 122 -8.79 -1.56 -7.73
N SER A 123 -7.93 -2.38 -7.11
CA SER A 123 -8.08 -3.84 -7.11
C SER A 123 -9.33 -4.33 -6.36
N LEU A 124 -9.93 -3.48 -5.52
CA LEU A 124 -11.16 -3.76 -4.77
C LEU A 124 -12.43 -3.53 -5.60
N ILE A 125 -12.35 -2.81 -6.73
CA ILE A 125 -13.51 -2.41 -7.54
C ILE A 125 -13.94 -3.51 -8.54
N HIS A 126 -13.13 -4.57 -8.70
CA HIS A 126 -13.40 -5.68 -9.63
C HIS A 126 -13.66 -7.04 -8.95
N ILE A 127 -14.11 -7.05 -7.69
CA ILE A 127 -14.72 -8.23 -7.03
C ILE A 127 -16.20 -7.95 -6.82
#